data_AF-A0A927WDL0-F1
#
_entry.id   AF-A0A927WDL0-F1
#
_cell.length_a   1.000
_cell.length_b   1.000
_cell.length_c   1.000
_cell.angle_alpha   90.00
_cell.angle_beta   90.00
_cell.angle_gamma   90.00
#
_symmetry.space_group_name_H-M   'P 1'
#
loop_
_entity.id
_entity.type
_entity.pdbx_description
1 polymer ?
#
loop_
_entity_poly.entity_id
_entity_poly.type
_entity_poly.pdbx_seq_one_letter_code
_entity_poly.pdbx_strand_id
1 'polypeptide(L)'
;MINKKIMIDRVYKQLAIDYNCSPDDFLKEGLIFTEAKQNEGRRPFPWITPRLEMVTMGNGVVINASTDILPLVYQQLEGKTRYEA
;
A
#
# COMPACT_ATOMS: atom_id res chain seq x y z
N MET A 1 11.18 26.47 -3.05
CA MET A 1 10.22 25.92 -4.03
C MET A 1 10.39 24.41 -4.05
N ILE A 2 9.36 23.62 -3.74
CA ILE A 2 9.43 22.15 -3.90
C ILE A 2 9.31 21.84 -5.40
N ASN A 3 10.27 21.12 -5.97
CA ASN A 3 10.14 20.63 -7.34
C ASN A 3 9.40 19.27 -7.35
N LYS A 4 8.93 18.87 -8.53
CA LYS A 4 8.12 17.64 -8.72
C LYS A 4 8.80 16.39 -8.15
N LYS A 5 10.12 16.25 -8.31
CA LYS A 5 10.86 15.07 -7.83
C LYS A 5 10.81 14.96 -6.30
N ILE A 6 11.06 16.07 -5.60
CA ILE A 6 11.02 16.14 -4.14
C ILE A 6 9.60 15.86 -3.62
N MET A 7 8.58 16.36 -4.32
CA MET A 7 7.18 16.12 -3.96
C MET A 7 6.84 14.62 -4.05
N ILE A 8 7.18 13.98 -5.18
CA ILE A 8 6.90 12.55 -5.39
C ILE A 8 7.66 11.67 -4.39
N ASP A 9 8.93 11.97 -4.11
CA ASP A 9 9.72 11.26 -3.09
C ASP A 9 9.06 11.31 -1.70
N ARG A 10 8.54 12.49 -1.30
CA ARG A 10 7.80 12.64 -0.04
C ARG A 10 6.51 11.80 -0.02
N VAL A 11 5.78 11.76 -1.14
CA VAL A 11 4.57 10.95 -1.26
C VAL A 11 4.88 9.47 -1.10
N TYR A 12 5.89 8.94 -1.82
CA TYR A 12 6.29 7.54 -1.69
C TYR A 12 6.68 7.17 -0.26
N LYS A 13 7.48 8.03 0.40
CA LYS A 13 7.88 7.81 1.80
C LYS A 13 6.69 7.79 2.75
N GLN A 14 5.74 8.70 2.59
CA GLN A 14 4.56 8.72 3.46
C GLN A 14 3.65 7.51 3.22
N LEU A 15 3.40 7.15 1.96
CA LEU A 15 2.58 5.98 1.64
C LEU A 15 3.26 4.68 2.12
N ALA A 16 4.58 4.58 2.03
CA ALA A 16 5.33 3.45 2.57
C ALA A 16 5.05 3.22 4.06
N ILE A 17 5.03 4.31 4.85
CA ILE A 17 4.67 4.25 6.27
C ILE A 17 3.21 3.86 6.46
N ASP A 18 2.30 4.50 5.72
CA ASP A 18 0.85 4.32 5.87
C ASP A 18 0.39 2.89 5.54
N TYR A 19 1.02 2.26 4.56
CA TYR A 19 0.66 0.93 4.02
C TYR A 19 1.69 -0.15 4.37
N ASN A 20 2.58 0.13 5.32
CA ASN A 20 3.57 -0.82 5.84
C ASN A 20 4.37 -1.54 4.73
N CYS A 21 4.90 -0.75 3.78
CA CYS A 21 5.67 -1.23 2.63
C CYS A 21 6.96 -0.40 2.44
N SER A 22 7.76 -0.72 1.42
CA SER A 22 8.90 0.09 0.97
C SER A 22 8.47 1.10 -0.10
N PRO A 23 9.08 2.30 -0.19
CA PRO A 23 8.89 3.21 -1.32
C PRO A 23 9.08 2.54 -2.69
N ASP A 24 10.02 1.60 -2.80
CA ASP A 24 10.32 0.88 -4.03
C ASP A 24 9.20 -0.08 -4.46
N ASP A 25 8.32 -0.48 -3.54
CA ASP A 25 7.19 -1.35 -3.88
C ASP A 25 6.21 -0.69 -4.85
N PHE A 26 6.12 0.65 -4.84
CA PHE A 26 5.30 1.38 -5.81
C PHE A 26 5.88 1.42 -7.22
N LEU A 27 7.17 1.12 -7.36
CA LEU A 27 7.86 1.09 -8.66
C LEU A 27 7.79 -0.29 -9.31
N LYS A 28 7.53 -1.33 -8.52
CA LYS A 28 7.35 -2.71 -8.98
C LYS A 28 6.03 -2.86 -9.74
N GLU A 29 6.01 -3.81 -10.67
CA GLU A 29 4.77 -4.24 -11.31
C GLU A 29 4.04 -5.28 -10.46
N GLY A 30 2.72 -5.37 -10.63
CA GLY A 30 1.88 -6.36 -9.99
C GLY A 30 1.27 -5.91 -8.65
N LEU A 31 0.90 -6.90 -7.84
CA LEU A 31 0.22 -6.71 -6.56
C LEU A 31 1.19 -7.00 -5.42
N ILE A 32 1.30 -6.05 -4.48
CA ILE A 32 2.14 -6.15 -3.30
C ILE A 32 1.24 -6.26 -2.09
N PHE A 33 1.34 -7.37 -1.36
CA PHE A 33 0.51 -7.63 -0.19
C PHE A 33 1.26 -7.27 1.09
N THR A 34 0.66 -6.44 1.94
CA THR A 34 1.25 -6.03 3.23
C THR A 34 0.25 -6.14 4.37
N GLU A 35 0.79 -6.37 5.56
CA GLU A 35 0.02 -6.37 6.81
C GLU A 35 -0.29 -4.92 7.23
N ALA A 36 -1.53 -4.64 7.60
CA ALA A 36 -1.94 -3.36 8.16
C ALA A 36 -1.33 -3.15 9.56
N LYS A 37 -0.47 -2.13 9.71
CA LYS A 37 0.14 -1.74 10.99
C LYS A 37 0.00 -0.26 11.30
N GLN A 38 -0.13 0.07 12.58
CA GLN A 38 -0.07 1.44 13.09
C GLN A 38 1.39 1.88 13.25
N ASN A 39 2.09 2.04 12.13
CA ASN A 39 3.48 2.51 12.14
C ASN A 39 3.61 3.93 12.68
N GLU A 40 4.74 4.22 13.34
CA GLU A 40 5.09 5.59 13.72
C GLU A 40 5.14 6.49 12.48
N GLY A 41 4.51 7.66 12.54
CA GLY A 41 4.45 8.60 11.42
C GLY A 41 3.36 8.30 10.38
N ARG A 42 2.56 7.24 10.54
CA ARG A 42 1.35 7.01 9.71
C ARG A 42 0.39 8.19 9.89
N ARG A 43 -0.23 8.63 8.80
CA ARG A 43 -1.22 9.71 8.85
C ARG A 43 -2.46 9.31 9.68
N PRO A 44 -3.05 10.25 10.43
CA PRO A 44 -4.20 9.98 11.26
C PRO A 44 -5.46 9.76 10.41
N PHE A 45 -5.75 8.50 10.14
CA PHE A 45 -7.03 8.01 9.62
C PHE A 45 -7.61 6.98 10.58
N PRO A 46 -8.94 6.85 10.68
CA PRO A 46 -9.59 5.86 11.53
C PRO A 46 -8.99 4.47 11.37
N TRP A 47 -8.72 3.82 12.51
CA TRP A 47 -8.20 2.47 12.58
C TRP A 47 -9.36 1.51 12.86
N ILE A 48 -9.87 0.89 11.80
CA ILE A 48 -11.01 -0.05 11.83
C ILE A 48 -10.47 -1.43 11.47
N THR A 49 -10.95 -2.47 12.15
CA THR A 49 -10.60 -3.88 11.89
C THR A 49 -11.89 -4.67 11.62
N PRO A 50 -11.94 -5.52 10.57
CA PRO A 50 -10.87 -5.75 9.59
C PRO A 50 -10.65 -4.55 8.66
N ARG A 51 -9.39 -4.31 8.29
CA ARG A 51 -8.97 -3.27 7.35
C ARG A 51 -8.58 -3.90 6.03
N LEU A 52 -9.04 -3.30 4.94
CA LEU A 52 -8.51 -3.55 3.60
C LEU A 52 -8.43 -2.21 2.88
N GLU A 53 -7.22 -1.82 2.49
CA GLU A 53 -6.98 -0.64 1.66
C GLU A 53 -6.05 -0.99 0.51
N MET A 54 -6.21 -0.27 -0.59
CA MET A 54 -5.42 -0.44 -1.79
C MET A 54 -4.96 0.92 -2.29
N VAL A 55 -3.71 1.00 -2.74
CA VAL A 55 -3.13 2.24 -3.27
C VAL A 55 -2.21 1.94 -4.45
N THR A 56 -2.24 2.81 -5.46
CA THR A 56 -1.37 2.72 -6.63
C THR A 56 -0.77 4.09 -6.97
N MET A 57 0.44 4.06 -7.53
CA MET A 57 1.12 5.21 -8.13
C MET A 57 1.35 5.02 -9.64
N GLY A 58 0.71 4.00 -10.23
CA GLY A 58 0.79 3.69 -11.66
C GLY A 58 1.25 2.25 -11.94
N ASN A 59 2.45 1.87 -11.50
CA ASN A 59 3.07 0.60 -11.90
C ASN A 59 2.46 -0.61 -11.18
N GLY A 60 2.41 -0.56 -9.85
CA GLY A 60 1.89 -1.63 -9.00
C GLY A 60 0.75 -1.15 -8.11
N VAL A 61 0.15 -2.10 -7.39
CA VAL A 61 -0.86 -1.85 -6.36
C VAL A 61 -0.37 -2.44 -5.04
N VAL A 62 -0.28 -1.60 -4.01
CA VAL A 62 -0.06 -2.08 -2.64
C VAL A 62 -1.43 -2.34 -2.02
N ILE A 63 -1.60 -3.56 -1.52
CA ILE A 63 -2.80 -4.09 -0.90
C ILE A 63 -2.46 -4.31 0.57
N ASN A 64 -3.02 -3.47 1.42
CA ASN A 64 -2.77 -3.48 2.86
C ASN A 64 -4.00 -4.04 3.58
N ALA A 65 -3.84 -5.15 4.29
CA ALA A 65 -4.95 -5.80 4.96
C ALA A 65 -4.61 -6.22 6.40
N SER A 66 -5.64 -6.26 7.25
CA SER A 66 -5.51 -6.84 8.60
C SER A 66 -5.09 -8.31 8.52
N THR A 67 -4.25 -8.75 9.46
CA THR A 67 -3.61 -10.07 9.47
C THR A 67 -4.59 -11.23 9.43
N ASP A 68 -5.78 -11.05 10.04
CA ASP A 68 -6.87 -12.01 10.08
C ASP A 68 -7.56 -12.23 8.72
N ILE A 69 -7.55 -11.23 7.84
CA ILE A 69 -8.15 -11.31 6.50
C ILE A 69 -7.12 -11.37 5.36
N LEU A 70 -5.84 -11.12 5.62
CA LEU A 70 -4.79 -11.13 4.60
C LEU A 70 -4.72 -12.43 3.79
N PRO A 71 -4.85 -13.65 4.37
CA PRO A 71 -4.88 -14.88 3.59
C PRO A 71 -6.05 -14.95 2.60
N LEU A 72 -7.23 -14.47 3.00
CA LEU A 72 -8.42 -14.42 2.14
C LEU A 72 -8.22 -13.43 1.00
N VAL A 73 -7.66 -12.25 1.30
CA VAL A 73 -7.35 -11.23 0.29
C VAL A 73 -6.32 -11.75 -0.70
N TYR A 74 -5.29 -12.45 -0.23
CA TYR A 74 -4.30 -13.09 -1.10
C TYR A 74 -4.96 -14.11 -2.02
N GLN A 75 -5.76 -15.03 -1.49
CA GLN A 75 -6.46 -16.05 -2.29
C GLN A 75 -7.36 -15.42 -3.36
N GLN A 76 -8.01 -14.30 -3.07
CA GLN A 76 -8.91 -13.63 -4.01
C GLN A 76 -8.16 -12.92 -5.15
N LEU A 77 -6.93 -12.47 -4.90
CA LEU A 77 -6.19 -11.58 -5.79
C LEU A 77 -4.92 -12.19 -6.39
N GLU A 78 -4.50 -13.36 -5.91
CA GLU A 78 -3.39 -14.10 -6.50
C GLU A 78 -3.65 -14.38 -7.98
N GLY A 79 -2.65 -14.12 -8.82
CA GLY A 79 -2.73 -14.27 -10.27
C GLY A 79 -3.48 -13.15 -11.00
N LYS A 80 -4.11 -12.21 -10.30
CA LYS A 80 -4.72 -11.03 -10.93
C LYS A 80 -3.69 -9.99 -11.31
N THR A 81 -3.98 -9.27 -12.38
CA THR A 81 -3.26 -8.06 -12.77
C THR A 81 -3.76 -6.86 -11.96
N ARG A 82 -3.01 -5.75 -12.02
CA ARG A 82 -3.42 -4.47 -11.42
C ARG A 82 -4.75 -3.91 -11.92
N TYR A 83 -5.24 -4.38 -13.09
CA TYR A 83 -6.50 -3.95 -13.67
C TYR A 83 -7.69 -4.79 -13.21
N GLU A 84 -7.41 -5.98 -12.69
CA GLU A 84 -8.42 -6.93 -12.21
C GLU A 84 -8.55 -6.94 -10.69
N ALA A 85 -7.60 -6.30 -10.02
CA ALA A 85 -7.55 -6.11 -8.57
C ALA A 85 -8.61 -5.10 -8.10
#